data_AF-A0A944H680-F1
#
_entry.id   AF-A0A944H680-F1
#
_cell.length_a   1.000
_cell.length_b   1.000
_cell.length_c   1.000
_cell.angle_alpha   90.00
_cell.angle_beta   90.00
_cell.angle_gamma   90.00
#
_symmetry.space_group_name_H-M   'P 1'
#
loop_
_entity.id
_entity.type
_entity.pdbx_description
1 polymer ?
#
loop_
_entity_poly.entity_id
_entity_poly.type
_entity_poly.pdbx_seq_one_letter_code
_entity_poly.pdbx_strand_id
1 'polypeptide(L)'
;MAMTRVVVHIDTLVLTGIDRHDAAAVSAGVQAELQRRLALPGAAVSLAEGGDRHRIRAGAVPVAPGSGARGIGHAVAAGIVPGGKS
;
A
#
# COMPACT_ATOMS: atom_id res chain seq x y z
N MET A 1 11.12 -15.27 20.74
CA MET A 1 10.26 -15.13 19.55
C MET A 1 11.10 -14.54 18.43
N ALA A 2 11.21 -15.19 17.28
CA ALA A 2 11.94 -14.63 16.14
C ALA A 2 11.18 -13.40 15.62
N MET A 3 11.88 -12.27 15.49
CA MET A 3 11.31 -11.08 14.87
C MET A 3 11.41 -11.20 13.35
N THR A 4 10.26 -11.31 12.69
CA THR A 4 10.19 -11.33 11.23
C THR A 4 10.33 -9.90 10.69
N ARG A 5 11.42 -9.63 9.96
CA ARG A 5 11.63 -8.34 9.29
C ARG A 5 10.99 -8.38 7.90
N VAL A 6 9.98 -7.55 7.68
CA VAL A 6 9.40 -7.32 6.35
C VAL A 6 10.11 -6.13 5.70
N VAL A 7 10.71 -6.33 4.53
CA VAL A 7 11.30 -5.26 3.72
C VAL A 7 10.47 -5.13 2.45
N VAL A 8 9.93 -3.94 2.19
CA VAL A 8 9.11 -3.66 1.02
C VAL A 8 9.88 -2.74 0.09
N HIS A 9 10.13 -3.20 -1.12
CA HIS A 9 10.65 -2.38 -2.22
C HIS A 9 9.51 -2.06 -3.19
N ILE A 10 9.30 -0.78 -3.46
CA ILE A 10 8.34 -0.29 -4.47
C ILE A 10 9.15 0.46 -5.51
N ASP A 11 9.45 -0.20 -6.63
CA ASP A 11 10.26 0.40 -7.70
C ASP A 11 9.50 1.51 -8.43
N THR A 12 8.17 1.35 -8.57
CA THR A 12 7.34 2.35 -9.24
C THR A 12 5.91 2.32 -8.69
N LEU A 13 5.40 3.49 -8.31
CA LEU A 13 4.01 3.72 -7.95
C LEU A 13 3.35 4.60 -9.02
N VAL A 14 2.55 4.01 -9.90
CA VAL A 14 1.83 4.75 -10.95
C VAL A 14 0.43 5.09 -10.44
N LEU A 15 0.16 6.38 -10.25
CA LEU A 15 -1.14 6.91 -9.86
C LEU A 15 -1.67 7.84 -10.94
N THR A 16 -2.87 7.55 -11.44
CA THR A 16 -3.55 8.40 -12.43
C THR A 16 -4.58 9.28 -11.74
N GLY A 17 -4.67 10.55 -12.13
CA GLY A 17 -5.60 11.51 -11.52
C GLY A 17 -5.10 12.16 -10.23
N ILE A 18 -3.81 12.05 -9.95
CA ILE A 18 -3.14 12.73 -8.83
C ILE A 18 -2.30 13.88 -9.37
N ASP A 19 -2.42 15.06 -8.75
CA ASP A 19 -1.55 16.18 -9.07
C ASP A 19 -0.09 15.84 -8.73
N ARG A 20 0.85 16.18 -9.61
CA ARG A 20 2.28 15.94 -9.38
C ARG A 20 2.77 16.62 -8.10
N HIS A 21 2.20 17.77 -7.73
CA HIS A 21 2.52 18.47 -6.49
C HIS A 21 2.17 17.66 -5.22
N ASP A 22 1.15 16.80 -5.31
CA ASP A 22 0.69 15.94 -4.21
C ASP A 22 1.47 14.62 -4.11
N ALA A 23 2.27 14.27 -5.11
CA ALA A 23 2.92 12.96 -5.22
C ALA A 23 3.74 12.58 -3.97
N ALA A 24 4.47 13.54 -3.39
CA ALA A 24 5.24 13.31 -2.16
C ALA A 24 4.35 13.01 -0.95
N ALA A 25 3.24 13.74 -0.80
CA ALA A 25 2.31 13.55 0.30
C ALA A 25 1.51 12.23 0.15
N VAL A 26 1.20 11.82 -1.08
CA VAL A 26 0.61 10.50 -1.35
C VAL A 26 1.60 9.40 -1.02
N SER A 27 2.85 9.50 -1.48
CA SER A 27 3.92 8.53 -1.18
C SER A 27 4.11 8.35 0.34
N ALA A 28 4.16 9.45 1.09
CA ALA A 28 4.23 9.41 2.54
C ALA A 28 3.01 8.73 3.19
N GLY A 29 1.80 8.96 2.66
CA GLY A 29 0.59 8.27 3.10
C GLY A 29 0.63 6.76 2.85
N VAL A 30 1.10 6.35 1.67
CA VAL A 30 1.28 4.93 1.31
C VAL A 30 2.26 4.26 2.27
N GLN A 31 3.43 4.86 2.49
CA GLN A 31 4.44 4.32 3.39
C GLN A 31 3.90 4.15 4.82
N ALA A 32 3.23 5.17 5.36
CA ALA A 32 2.68 5.14 6.72
C ALA A 32 1.62 4.03 6.90
N GLU A 33 0.75 3.85 5.91
CA GLU A 33 -0.25 2.77 5.94
C GLU A 33 0.40 1.39 5.82
N LEU A 34 1.34 1.21 4.90
CA LEU A 34 2.05 -0.06 4.74
C LEU A 34 2.77 -0.45 6.03
N GLN A 35 3.47 0.49 6.66
CA GLN A 35 4.14 0.25 7.93
C GLN A 35 3.14 -0.19 9.01
N ARG A 36 2.00 0.49 9.15
CA ARG A 36 0.98 0.12 10.14
C ARG A 36 0.38 -1.25 9.86
N ARG A 37 0.05 -1.57 8.60
CA ARG A 37 -0.58 -2.85 8.26
C ARG A 37 0.37 -4.03 8.37
N LEU A 38 1.63 -3.85 7.96
CA LEU A 38 2.64 -4.89 8.03
C LEU A 38 3.18 -5.13 9.44
N ALA A 39 2.94 -4.18 10.36
CA ALA A 39 3.17 -4.37 11.79
C ALA A 39 2.06 -5.20 12.48
N LEU A 40 0.93 -5.48 11.80
CA LEU A 40 -0.13 -6.30 12.37
C LEU A 40 0.34 -7.75 12.53
N PRO A 41 0.00 -8.43 13.64
CA PRO A 41 0.26 -9.86 13.80
C PRO A 41 -0.31 -10.66 12.62
N GLY A 42 0.45 -11.63 12.12
CA GLY A 42 0.04 -12.47 10.99
C GLY A 42 0.28 -11.88 9.61
N ALA A 43 0.62 -10.59 9.47
CA ALA A 43 0.86 -9.97 8.16
C ALA A 43 1.98 -10.67 7.36
N ALA A 44 3.06 -11.08 8.03
CA ALA A 44 4.14 -11.83 7.39
C ALA A 44 3.70 -13.21 6.88
N VAL A 45 2.78 -13.87 7.58
CA VAL A 45 2.22 -15.16 7.15
C VAL A 45 1.33 -14.96 5.93
N SER A 46 0.44 -13.97 5.96
CA SER A 46 -0.42 -13.64 4.82
C SER A 46 0.37 -13.24 3.57
N LEU A 47 1.51 -12.54 3.74
CA LEU A 47 2.41 -12.24 2.63
C LEU A 47 3.06 -13.51 2.05
N ALA A 48 3.53 -14.42 2.92
CA ALA A 48 4.14 -15.68 2.48
C ALA A 48 3.13 -16.58 1.74
N GLU A 49 1.87 -16.61 2.18
CA GLU A 49 0.78 -17.34 1.50
C GLU A 49 0.40 -16.72 0.16
N GLY A 50 0.61 -15.41 -0.01
CA GLY A 50 0.29 -14.68 -1.23
C GLY A 50 1.15 -15.04 -2.44
N GLY A 51 2.32 -15.64 -2.20
CA GLY A 51 3.32 -16.03 -3.21
C GLY A 51 3.96 -14.84 -3.95
N ASP A 52 4.80 -15.15 -4.94
CA ASP A 52 5.41 -14.13 -5.79
C ASP A 52 4.40 -13.60 -6.82
N ARG A 53 4.16 -12.29 -6.80
CA ARG A 53 3.30 -11.61 -7.77
C ARG A 53 4.09 -10.56 -8.53
N HIS A 54 4.23 -10.75 -9.84
CA HIS A 54 4.86 -9.77 -10.72
C HIS A 54 4.11 -8.43 -10.80
N ARG A 55 2.81 -8.41 -10.48
CA ARG A 55 1.99 -7.20 -10.49
C ARG A 55 0.79 -7.31 -9.56
N ILE A 56 0.54 -6.26 -8.79
CA ILE A 56 -0.69 -6.09 -8.00
C ILE A 56 -1.61 -5.10 -8.72
N ARG A 57 -2.85 -5.50 -8.98
CA ARG A 57 -3.91 -4.61 -9.48
C ARG A 57 -4.86 -4.31 -8.32
N ALA A 58 -4.72 -3.13 -7.71
CA ALA A 58 -5.56 -2.72 -6.59
C ALA A 58 -7.01 -2.37 -7.00
N GLY A 59 -7.30 -2.27 -8.30
CA GLY A 59 -8.61 -1.86 -8.81
C GLY A 59 -8.93 -0.40 -8.51
N ALA A 60 -10.23 -0.07 -8.47
CA ALA A 60 -10.67 1.26 -8.06
C ALA A 60 -10.46 1.43 -6.55
N VAL A 61 -9.70 2.45 -6.17
CA VAL A 61 -9.44 2.81 -4.78
C VAL A 61 -10.42 3.92 -4.40
N PRO A 62 -11.47 3.64 -3.60
CA PRO A 62 -12.39 4.67 -3.17
C PRO A 62 -11.69 5.61 -2.20
N VAL A 63 -11.69 6.90 -2.55
CA VAL A 63 -11.13 7.97 -1.73
C VAL A 63 -12.28 8.85 -1.29
N ALA A 64 -12.38 9.15 0.00
CA ALA A 64 -13.42 10.05 0.49
C ALA A 64 -13.21 11.47 -0.07
N PRO A 65 -14.25 12.23 -0.41
CA PRO A 65 -14.11 13.62 -0.79
C PRO A 65 -13.35 14.41 0.29
N GLY A 66 -12.36 15.22 -0.11
CA GLY A 66 -11.57 16.03 0.83
C GLY A 66 -10.49 15.27 1.62
N SER A 67 -10.24 13.98 1.33
CA SER A 67 -9.21 13.16 1.99
C SER A 67 -7.78 13.71 1.92
N GLY A 68 -7.53 14.65 1.00
CA GLY A 68 -6.21 15.15 0.65
C GLY A 68 -5.25 14.05 0.20
N ALA A 69 -4.02 14.43 -0.12
CA ALA A 69 -2.99 13.51 -0.60
C ALA A 69 -2.69 12.35 0.38
N ARG A 70 -2.74 12.61 1.69
CA ARG A 70 -2.42 11.61 2.71
C ARG A 70 -3.49 10.52 2.83
N GLY A 71 -4.77 10.90 2.73
CA GLY A 71 -5.87 9.93 2.74
C GLY A 71 -5.93 9.09 1.45
N ILE A 72 -5.51 9.66 0.32
CA ILE A 72 -5.29 8.90 -0.92
C ILE A 72 -4.21 7.82 -0.70
N GLY A 73 -3.09 8.17 -0.07
CA GLY A 73 -2.02 7.22 0.21
C GLY A 73 -2.46 6.05 1.10
N HIS A 74 -3.26 6.33 2.12
CA HIS A 74 -3.88 5.28 2.96
C HIS A 74 -4.75 4.32 2.14
N ALA A 75 -5.61 4.86 1.27
CA ALA A 75 -6.50 4.05 0.46
C ALA A 75 -5.73 3.17 -0.55
N VAL A 76 -4.65 3.70 -1.15
CA VAL A 76 -3.79 2.94 -2.08
C VAL A 76 -3.11 1.77 -1.37
N ALA A 77 -2.47 2.01 -0.23
CA ALA A 77 -1.77 0.96 0.51
C ALA A 77 -2.73 -0.13 1.03
N ALA A 78 -4.01 0.20 1.22
CA ALA A 78 -5.02 -0.79 1.54
C ALA A 78 -5.22 -1.84 0.43
N GLY A 79 -5.06 -1.46 -0.83
CA GLY A 79 -5.15 -2.37 -1.98
C GLY A 79 -3.90 -3.24 -2.18
N ILE A 80 -2.78 -2.89 -1.54
CA ILE A 80 -1.50 -3.62 -1.66
C ILE A 80 -1.45 -4.80 -0.68
N VAL A 81 -1.83 -4.60 0.58
CA VAL A 81 -1.59 -5.56 1.66
C VAL A 81 -2.41 -6.87 1.60
N PRO A 82 -3.57 -6.98 0.93
CA PRO A 82 -4.18 -8.28 0.65
C PRO A 82 -3.75 -8.88 -0.70
N GLY A 83 -2.78 -8.27 -1.38
CA GLY A 83 -2.28 -8.72 -2.69
C GLY A 83 -3.12 -8.28 -3.91
N GLY A 84 -4.13 -7.43 -3.72
CA GLY A 84 -5.06 -7.00 -4.78
C GLY A 84 -5.98 -8.13 -5.25
N LYS A 85 -7.25 -7.80 -5.51
CA LYS A 85 -8.19 -8.75 -6.11
C LYS A 85 -7.80 -8.98 -7.58
N SER A 86 -7.62 -10.23 -7.97
CA SER A 86 -7.49 -10.63 -9.38
C SER A 86 -8.79 -10.43 -10.12
#